data_AF-G9ETI7-F1
#
_entry.id   AF-G9ETI7-F1
#
_cell.length_a   1.000
_cell.length_b   1.000
_cell.length_c   1.000
_cell.angle_alpha   90.00
_cell.angle_beta   90.00
_cell.angle_gamma   90.00
#
_symmetry.space_group_name_H-M   'P 1'
#
loop_
_entity.id
_entity.type
_entity.pdbx_description
1 polymer ?
#
loop_
_entity_poly.entity_id
_entity_poly.type
_entity_poly.pdbx_seq_one_letter_code
_entity_poly.pdbx_strand_id
1 'polypeptide(L)'
;MTKQTQLIVMDQTTGAGGTQSCGYHTLKNSLLALMHMQGIINEQQFETLRKDKPLFDAIYKDTVQYHGNTNNTDVSLPTFMDLLARMKKGDFDFSAHGVSKEDLKKLNLTPDGTQNITVANYRLDMIVSGHGLAGMEEDLLVAAATVKLARTKGVAHHVFALGINDEHWVTAAVSQDAHGERTWQFMDSWHNQTLYQKTVIGKIEAILNKNEQELNDYLLQAYENSHSNLNPYANSLNPVNGLPLEGEENEVQQQFNQDAPRLATWLERRFNFMQTNGWLDAPGEQEKVWITHLYHMANFLNAHTLDNALENQLQPICARLKSIVSPAQEEDETQTKVQDETIDETAEQKQELKPGHKQDETDENLKEQQRAAMHAVSEGQPKPTEGIIARFVKGIKFLWEGIKSAIEHVARTIGLVQ
;
A
#
# COMPACT_ATOMS: atom_id res chain seq x y z
N MET A 1 -11.44 30.57 -0.53
CA MET A 1 -9.96 30.67 -0.53
C MET A 1 -9.46 29.93 0.69
N THR A 2 -8.64 28.89 0.52
CA THR A 2 -8.11 28.09 1.64
C THR A 2 -7.17 28.95 2.49
N LYS A 3 -7.43 29.03 3.81
CA LYS A 3 -6.57 29.81 4.73
C LYS A 3 -5.31 29.01 5.04
N GLN A 4 -4.15 29.53 4.64
CA GLN A 4 -2.85 28.92 4.90
C GLN A 4 -2.08 29.77 5.90
N THR A 5 -1.58 29.15 6.97
CA THR A 5 -0.74 29.81 7.97
C THR A 5 0.60 29.07 8.07
N GLN A 6 1.69 29.80 7.90
CA GLN A 6 3.04 29.30 8.17
C GLN A 6 3.40 29.64 9.62
N LEU A 7 3.81 28.63 10.39
CA LEU A 7 4.12 28.79 11.81
C LEU A 7 5.63 28.70 12.04
N ILE A 8 6.18 29.69 12.72
CA ILE A 8 7.61 29.73 13.08
C ILE A 8 7.88 28.75 14.23
N VAL A 9 8.35 27.55 13.93
CA VAL A 9 8.81 26.60 14.94
C VAL A 9 10.21 26.95 15.42
N MET A 10 10.66 26.27 16.48
CA MET A 10 12.05 26.41 16.94
C MET A 10 13.01 26.16 15.78
N ASP A 11 13.75 27.21 15.44
CA ASP A 11 14.76 27.20 14.39
C ASP A 11 15.98 26.41 14.88
N GLN A 12 16.54 25.57 14.00
CA GLN A 12 17.77 24.82 14.22
C GLN A 12 18.95 25.72 14.59
N THR A 13 18.89 27.02 14.25
CA THR A 13 20.02 27.94 14.39
C THR A 13 20.22 28.57 15.77
N THR A 14 19.31 28.38 16.72
CA THR A 14 19.44 29.03 18.05
C THR A 14 20.24 28.21 19.07
N GLY A 15 20.63 26.99 18.72
CA GLY A 15 21.62 26.20 19.46
C GLY A 15 22.56 25.55 18.46
N ALA A 16 23.78 25.24 18.86
CA ALA A 16 24.74 24.50 18.04
C ALA A 16 24.29 23.03 17.78
N GLY A 17 23.13 22.85 17.15
CA GLY A 17 22.64 21.59 16.60
C GLY A 17 22.58 21.77 15.10
N GLY A 18 23.44 21.07 14.36
CA GLY A 18 23.54 21.18 12.91
C GLY A 18 22.25 20.77 12.18
N THR A 19 22.36 20.68 10.86
CA THR A 19 21.37 20.22 9.86
C THR A 19 20.87 18.77 10.06
N GLN A 20 20.71 18.34 11.30
CA GLN A 20 20.87 16.97 11.77
C GLN A 20 19.82 16.67 12.87
N SER A 21 18.57 17.09 12.67
CA SER A 21 17.44 16.70 13.55
C SER A 21 16.08 17.04 12.95
N CYS A 22 16.00 17.33 11.64
CA CYS A 22 14.78 17.84 10.99
C CYS A 22 13.60 16.89 11.23
N GLY A 23 13.83 15.59 11.18
CA GLY A 23 12.77 14.60 11.38
C GLY A 23 12.32 14.50 12.84
N TYR A 24 13.21 14.71 13.83
CA TYR A 24 12.78 14.82 15.24
C TYR A 24 11.98 16.10 15.51
N HIS A 25 12.34 17.22 14.87
CA HIS A 25 11.52 18.43 14.90
C HIS A 25 10.14 18.17 14.28
N THR A 26 10.12 17.48 13.14
CA THR A 26 8.87 17.09 12.44
C THR A 26 8.01 16.15 13.29
N LEU A 27 8.60 15.18 13.98
CA LEU A 27 7.91 14.31 14.93
C LEU A 27 7.23 15.13 16.04
N LYS A 28 7.98 16.00 16.72
CA LYS A 28 7.44 16.89 17.74
C LYS A 28 6.30 17.75 17.20
N ASN A 29 6.54 18.44 16.08
CA ASN A 29 5.57 19.36 15.48
C ASN A 29 4.30 18.64 15.06
N SER A 30 4.43 17.41 14.54
CA SER A 30 3.28 16.62 14.10
C SER A 30 2.38 16.21 15.27
N LEU A 31 2.99 15.79 16.38
CA LEU A 31 2.25 15.46 17.60
C LEU A 31 1.54 16.69 18.17
N LEU A 32 2.26 17.81 18.31
CA LEU A 32 1.68 19.04 18.87
C LEU A 32 0.56 19.60 18.02
N ALA A 33 0.71 19.61 16.69
CA ALA A 33 -0.34 20.08 15.79
C ALA A 33 -1.57 19.19 15.86
N LEU A 34 -1.40 17.86 15.87
CA LEU A 34 -2.53 16.95 15.99
C LEU A 34 -3.25 17.11 17.34
N MET A 35 -2.51 17.19 18.44
CA MET A 35 -3.07 17.42 19.78
C MET A 35 -3.83 18.74 19.85
N HIS A 36 -3.29 19.80 19.23
CA HIS A 36 -3.95 21.10 19.18
C HIS A 36 -5.25 21.04 18.36
N MET A 37 -5.21 20.48 17.16
CA MET A 37 -6.39 20.32 16.31
C MET A 37 -7.50 19.49 16.97
N GLN A 38 -7.12 18.47 17.76
CA GLN A 38 -8.06 17.64 18.52
C GLN A 38 -8.49 18.23 19.87
N GLY A 39 -8.07 19.45 20.21
CA GLY A 39 -8.42 20.12 21.47
C GLY A 39 -7.85 19.47 22.73
N ILE A 40 -6.82 18.62 22.59
CA ILE A 40 -6.10 18.01 23.71
C ILE A 40 -5.24 19.07 24.42
N ILE A 41 -4.62 19.95 23.64
CA ILE A 41 -3.93 21.15 24.14
C ILE A 41 -4.59 22.40 23.55
N ASN A 42 -4.60 23.49 24.30
CA ASN A 42 -5.11 24.77 23.81
C ASN A 42 -4.04 25.55 23.01
N GLU A 43 -4.47 26.63 22.34
CA GLU A 43 -3.59 27.50 21.54
C GLU A 43 -2.39 28.02 22.36
N GLN A 44 -2.59 28.43 23.61
CA GLN A 44 -1.49 28.94 24.46
C GLN A 44 -0.45 27.86 24.74
N GLN A 45 -0.89 26.64 25.04
CA GLN A 45 -0.01 25.48 25.22
C GLN A 45 0.71 25.16 23.92
N PHE A 46 0.01 25.10 22.79
CA PHE A 46 0.61 24.84 21.48
C PHE A 46 1.69 25.86 21.12
N GLU A 47 1.40 27.16 21.29
CA GLU A 47 2.35 28.26 21.06
C GLU A 47 3.59 28.18 21.94
N THR A 48 3.43 27.70 23.18
CA THR A 48 4.54 27.50 24.11
C THR A 48 5.38 26.27 23.71
N LEU A 49 4.73 25.12 23.57
CA LEU A 49 5.38 23.81 23.36
C LEU A 49 6.09 23.71 22.01
N ARG A 50 5.58 24.35 20.95
CA ARG A 50 6.23 24.33 19.62
C ARG A 50 7.63 24.95 19.64
N LYS A 51 7.88 25.89 20.56
CA LYS A 51 9.16 26.58 20.78
C LYS A 51 9.93 26.06 22.00
N ASP A 52 9.41 25.05 22.70
CA ASP A 52 9.99 24.52 23.94
C ASP A 52 11.20 23.63 23.66
N LYS A 53 12.40 24.11 24.01
CA LYS A 53 13.68 23.40 23.87
C LYS A 53 13.78 22.21 24.82
N PRO A 54 13.51 22.33 26.13
CA PRO A 54 13.43 21.18 27.03
C PRO A 54 12.54 20.03 26.51
N LEU A 55 11.36 20.31 25.96
CA LEU A 55 10.50 19.27 25.36
C LEU A 55 11.19 18.58 24.18
N PHE A 56 11.79 19.35 23.28
CA PHE A 56 12.51 18.80 22.14
C PHE A 56 13.69 17.92 22.58
N ASP A 57 14.49 18.40 23.54
CA ASP A 57 15.63 17.65 24.08
C ASP A 57 15.16 16.32 24.71
N ALA A 58 14.00 16.31 25.38
CA ALA A 58 13.40 15.10 25.96
C ALA A 58 12.97 14.10 24.88
N ILE A 59 12.23 14.56 23.85
CA ILE A 59 11.85 13.72 22.70
C ILE A 59 13.09 13.16 22.02
N TYR A 60 14.07 14.02 21.70
CA TYR A 60 15.29 13.61 21.03
C TYR A 60 16.06 12.56 21.84
N LYS A 61 16.29 12.81 23.14
CA LYS A 61 17.03 11.89 24.01
C LYS A 61 16.36 10.52 24.10
N ASP A 62 15.05 10.48 24.35
CA ASP A 62 14.34 9.23 24.57
C ASP A 62 14.16 8.42 23.28
N THR A 63 14.10 9.10 22.13
CA THR A 63 13.91 8.45 20.82
C THR A 63 15.22 8.07 20.14
N VAL A 64 16.29 8.86 20.27
CA VAL A 64 17.62 8.55 19.69
C VAL A 64 18.31 7.41 20.43
N GLN A 65 18.25 7.40 21.78
CA GLN A 65 18.88 6.35 22.59
C GLN A 65 18.32 4.95 22.29
N TYR A 66 17.07 4.88 21.85
CA TYR A 66 16.39 3.63 21.53
C TYR A 66 16.95 2.93 20.28
N HIS A 67 17.55 3.66 19.33
CA HIS A 67 18.02 3.08 18.06
C HIS A 67 19.53 2.79 18.00
N GLY A 68 20.26 2.94 19.11
CA GLY A 68 21.62 2.43 19.28
C GLY A 68 22.72 3.03 18.39
N ASN A 69 22.38 3.92 17.44
CA ASN A 69 23.32 4.55 16.53
C ASN A 69 23.55 6.00 16.96
N THR A 70 24.66 6.24 17.68
CA THR A 70 25.10 7.59 18.05
C THR A 70 25.52 8.46 16.86
N ASN A 71 25.57 7.89 15.65
CA ASN A 71 26.03 8.55 14.43
C ASN A 71 24.90 8.83 13.41
N ASN A 72 23.68 8.32 13.62
CA ASN A 72 22.56 8.69 12.75
C ASN A 72 22.03 10.04 13.19
N THR A 73 22.31 11.02 12.36
CA THR A 73 22.06 12.44 12.58
C THR A 73 20.62 12.83 12.30
N ASP A 74 19.75 11.96 11.80
CA ASP A 74 18.31 12.25 11.67
C ASP A 74 17.50 10.94 11.70
N VAL A 75 16.19 11.04 11.83
CA VAL A 75 15.28 9.89 11.88
C VAL A 75 14.98 9.39 10.47
N SER A 76 15.16 8.08 10.25
CA SER A 76 14.75 7.43 8.99
C SER A 76 13.24 7.22 8.95
N LEU A 77 12.64 7.08 7.76
CA LEU A 77 11.19 6.81 7.63
C LEU A 77 10.72 5.59 8.47
N PRO A 78 11.37 4.40 8.40
CA PRO A 78 11.02 3.27 9.27
C PRO A 78 11.09 3.60 10.76
N THR A 79 12.13 4.34 11.17
CA THR A 79 12.32 4.77 12.55
C THR A 79 11.19 5.69 13.00
N PHE A 80 10.79 6.67 12.17
CA PHE A 80 9.71 7.59 12.49
C PHE A 80 8.39 6.84 12.72
N MET A 81 8.05 5.90 11.84
CA MET A 81 6.84 5.08 11.97
C MET A 81 6.86 4.22 13.24
N ASP A 82 8.01 3.63 13.59
CA ASP A 82 8.16 2.87 14.84
C ASP A 82 7.96 3.76 16.08
N LEU A 83 8.55 4.97 16.09
CA LEU A 83 8.37 5.93 17.18
C LEU A 83 6.89 6.29 17.38
N LEU A 84 6.13 6.53 16.30
CA LEU A 84 4.68 6.77 16.37
C LEU A 84 3.92 5.58 16.97
N ALA A 85 4.24 4.36 16.53
CA ALA A 85 3.61 3.14 17.05
C ALA A 85 3.91 2.94 18.54
N ARG A 86 5.12 3.24 18.99
CA ARG A 86 5.53 3.16 20.40
C ARG A 86 4.90 4.24 21.27
N MET A 87 4.77 5.48 20.76
CA MET A 87 4.01 6.54 21.43
C MET A 87 2.56 6.14 21.67
N LYS A 88 1.93 5.49 20.66
CA LYS A 88 0.58 4.93 20.80
C LYS A 88 0.48 3.82 21.86
N LYS A 89 1.53 3.02 22.02
CA LYS A 89 1.61 1.98 23.07
C LYS A 89 1.83 2.57 24.48
N GLY A 90 2.25 3.83 24.57
CA GLY A 90 2.54 4.51 25.83
C GLY A 90 3.96 4.29 26.34
N ASP A 91 4.89 3.99 25.43
CA ASP A 91 6.31 3.78 25.75
C ASP A 91 7.04 5.08 26.12
N PHE A 92 6.44 6.24 25.83
CA PHE A 92 7.01 7.56 26.08
C PHE A 92 6.08 8.40 26.97
N ASP A 93 6.66 9.14 27.92
CA ASP A 93 5.93 10.02 28.83
C ASP A 93 6.66 11.36 28.97
N PHE A 94 6.09 12.41 28.37
CA PHE A 94 6.62 13.77 28.40
C PHE A 94 5.77 14.68 29.31
N SER A 95 5.09 14.11 30.31
CA SER A 95 4.17 14.85 31.20
C SER A 95 4.84 16.01 31.93
N ALA A 96 6.14 15.92 32.21
CA ALA A 96 6.95 17.03 32.76
C ALA A 96 6.95 18.27 31.85
N HIS A 97 6.63 18.10 30.57
CA HIS A 97 6.53 19.14 29.54
C HIS A 97 5.09 19.34 29.06
N GLY A 98 4.08 18.85 29.79
CA GLY A 98 2.67 19.03 29.42
C GLY A 98 2.16 18.14 28.29
N VAL A 99 2.89 17.09 27.90
CA VAL A 99 2.46 16.08 26.92
C VAL A 99 2.45 14.71 27.59
N SER A 100 1.30 14.27 28.09
CA SER A 100 1.21 12.99 28.81
C SER A 100 1.15 11.78 27.87
N LYS A 101 1.60 10.61 28.36
CA LYS A 101 1.42 9.34 27.62
C LYS A 101 -0.04 9.00 27.33
N GLU A 102 -0.97 9.41 28.20
CA GLU A 102 -2.40 9.19 28.01
C GLU A 102 -2.96 10.08 26.89
N ASP A 103 -2.39 11.26 26.69
CA ASP A 103 -2.74 12.09 25.54
C ASP A 103 -2.20 11.51 24.24
N LEU A 104 -0.97 10.98 24.23
CA LEU A 104 -0.40 10.29 23.07
C LEU A 104 -1.23 9.04 22.69
N LYS A 105 -1.72 8.29 23.67
CA LYS A 105 -2.61 7.13 23.44
C LYS A 105 -3.96 7.52 22.83
N LYS A 106 -4.45 8.74 22.99
CA LYS A 106 -5.70 9.20 22.36
C LYS A 106 -5.54 9.46 20.86
N LEU A 107 -4.30 9.69 20.40
CA LEU A 107 -4.01 9.91 19.00
C LEU A 107 -4.18 8.61 18.20
N ASN A 108 -4.59 8.72 16.94
CA ASN A 108 -4.57 7.60 16.00
C ASN A 108 -3.24 7.62 15.22
N LEU A 109 -2.26 6.87 15.69
CA LEU A 109 -0.88 6.87 15.14
C LEU A 109 -0.47 5.55 14.50
N THR A 110 -1.37 4.56 14.43
CA THR A 110 -1.06 3.23 13.89
C THR A 110 -0.90 3.31 12.37
N PRO A 111 0.23 2.90 11.78
CA PRO A 111 0.46 2.99 10.33
C PRO A 111 -0.29 1.90 9.57
N ASP A 112 -1.62 2.02 9.46
CA ASP A 112 -2.53 1.04 8.84
C ASP A 112 -3.41 1.64 7.72
N GLY A 113 -3.13 2.88 7.33
CA GLY A 113 -3.92 3.66 6.37
C GLY A 113 -5.04 4.48 7.03
N THR A 114 -5.27 4.30 8.33
CA THR A 114 -6.29 5.04 9.08
C THR A 114 -5.74 6.13 9.98
N GLN A 115 -4.41 6.18 10.17
CA GLN A 115 -3.70 7.13 11.03
C GLN A 115 -4.05 8.60 10.75
N ASN A 116 -3.89 9.44 11.77
CA ASN A 116 -4.02 10.89 11.68
C ASN A 116 -2.65 11.59 11.46
N ILE A 117 -1.55 10.84 11.53
CA ILE A 117 -0.22 11.32 11.14
C ILE A 117 0.32 10.40 10.06
N THR A 118 0.31 10.88 8.82
CA THR A 118 0.92 10.19 7.69
C THR A 118 2.39 10.58 7.57
N VAL A 119 3.26 9.59 7.46
CA VAL A 119 4.70 9.81 7.31
C VAL A 119 5.15 9.31 5.93
N ALA A 120 5.90 10.11 5.19
CA ALA A 120 6.41 9.72 3.88
C ALA A 120 7.76 10.38 3.59
N ASN A 121 8.62 9.71 2.83
CA ASN A 121 9.73 10.37 2.14
C ASN A 121 9.35 10.55 0.67
N TYR A 122 9.66 11.70 0.10
CA TYR A 122 9.34 12.01 -1.29
C TYR A 122 10.49 12.75 -1.96
N ARG A 123 10.64 12.52 -3.26
CA ARG A 123 11.54 13.29 -4.10
C ARG A 123 10.77 14.46 -4.67
N LEU A 124 11.09 15.66 -4.18
CA LEU A 124 10.49 16.88 -4.68
C LEU A 124 11.32 17.40 -5.85
N ASP A 125 10.93 16.99 -7.07
CA ASP A 125 11.34 17.72 -8.27
C ASP A 125 10.52 19.02 -8.34
N MET A 126 11.19 20.13 -8.07
CA MET A 126 10.57 21.46 -8.06
C MET A 126 10.30 22.03 -9.46
N ILE A 127 10.73 21.36 -10.53
CA ILE A 127 10.69 21.88 -11.90
C ILE A 127 9.45 21.36 -12.67
N VAL A 128 8.86 20.23 -12.26
CA VAL A 128 7.77 19.60 -13.02
C VAL A 128 6.41 19.76 -12.34
N SER A 129 5.60 20.64 -12.89
CA SER A 129 4.16 20.72 -12.60
C SER A 129 3.43 19.54 -13.25
N GLY A 130 2.75 18.70 -12.47
CA GLY A 130 1.79 17.71 -13.01
C GLY A 130 2.05 16.23 -12.68
N HIS A 131 3.19 15.88 -12.10
CA HIS A 131 3.30 14.62 -11.37
C HIS A 131 2.75 14.84 -9.97
N GLY A 132 1.98 13.88 -9.44
CA GLY A 132 1.48 13.94 -8.07
C GLY A 132 2.61 14.08 -7.04
N LEU A 133 2.32 13.77 -5.80
CA LEU A 133 3.39 13.68 -4.79
C LEU A 133 4.23 12.45 -5.15
N ALA A 134 5.22 12.59 -6.03
CA ALA A 134 6.15 11.54 -6.44
C ALA A 134 6.80 10.93 -5.19
N GLY A 135 6.27 9.78 -4.76
CA GLY A 135 6.53 9.16 -3.45
C GLY A 135 5.25 8.80 -2.65
N MET A 136 4.24 9.67 -2.56
CA MET A 136 2.95 9.33 -1.91
C MET A 136 2.08 8.39 -2.73
N GLU A 137 2.24 8.40 -4.06
CA GLU A 137 1.68 7.38 -4.95
C GLU A 137 2.45 6.06 -4.87
N GLU A 138 3.59 6.00 -4.20
CA GLU A 138 4.36 4.76 -4.02
C GLU A 138 4.15 4.16 -2.62
N ASP A 139 3.77 4.99 -1.65
CA ASP A 139 3.44 4.54 -0.30
C ASP A 139 1.92 4.34 -0.13
N LEU A 140 1.53 3.06 -0.02
CA LEU A 140 0.13 2.66 0.11
C LEU A 140 -0.56 3.23 1.35
N LEU A 141 0.13 3.31 2.49
CA LEU A 141 -0.48 3.81 3.72
C LEU A 141 -0.77 5.30 3.63
N VAL A 142 0.11 6.01 2.94
CA VAL A 142 -0.01 7.44 2.64
C VAL A 142 -1.17 7.69 1.69
N ALA A 143 -1.25 6.93 0.60
CA ALA A 143 -2.35 7.02 -0.37
C ALA A 143 -3.70 6.74 0.30
N ALA A 144 -3.81 5.65 1.06
CA ALA A 144 -5.04 5.28 1.78
C ALA A 144 -5.49 6.38 2.76
N ALA A 145 -4.58 6.88 3.60
CA ALA A 145 -4.90 7.92 4.57
C ALA A 145 -5.32 9.25 3.90
N THR A 146 -4.68 9.61 2.80
CA THR A 146 -5.01 10.83 2.04
C THR A 146 -6.40 10.73 1.41
N VAL A 147 -6.74 9.58 0.81
CA VAL A 147 -8.06 9.35 0.23
C VAL A 147 -9.14 9.27 1.30
N LYS A 148 -8.85 8.62 2.44
CA LYS A 148 -9.74 8.64 3.62
C LYS A 148 -10.07 10.07 4.04
N LEU A 149 -9.06 10.94 4.13
CA LEU A 149 -9.27 12.36 4.44
C LEU A 149 -10.14 13.04 3.37
N ALA A 150 -9.86 12.82 2.09
CA ALA A 150 -10.64 13.38 0.98
C ALA A 150 -12.13 12.98 1.03
N ARG A 151 -12.41 11.72 1.41
CA ARG A 151 -13.77 11.17 1.55
C ARG A 151 -14.48 11.58 2.84
N THR A 152 -13.75 12.09 3.84
CA THR A 152 -14.33 12.40 5.15
C THR A 152 -15.26 13.60 5.05
N LYS A 153 -16.52 13.41 5.43
CA LYS A 153 -17.51 14.48 5.56
C LYS A 153 -17.48 15.05 6.98
N GLY A 154 -17.51 16.37 7.10
CA GLY A 154 -17.50 17.07 8.38
C GLY A 154 -16.09 17.25 8.96
N VAL A 155 -16.02 17.35 10.28
CA VAL A 155 -14.78 17.70 10.99
C VAL A 155 -13.73 16.58 10.84
N ALA A 156 -12.54 16.95 10.38
CA ALA A 156 -11.42 16.03 10.24
C ALA A 156 -10.10 16.76 10.52
N HIS A 157 -9.13 16.04 11.09
CA HIS A 157 -7.80 16.57 11.36
C HIS A 157 -6.75 15.57 10.92
N HIS A 158 -5.75 16.05 10.20
CA HIS A 158 -4.68 15.18 9.68
C HIS A 158 -3.35 15.92 9.64
N VAL A 159 -2.27 15.18 9.83
CA VAL A 159 -0.91 15.69 9.72
C VAL A 159 -0.13 14.87 8.72
N PHE A 160 0.60 15.57 7.85
CA PHE A 160 1.57 15.01 6.93
C PHE A 160 2.97 15.36 7.43
N ALA A 161 3.71 14.35 7.89
CA ALA A 161 5.11 14.43 8.27
C ALA A 161 5.97 13.94 7.10
N LEU A 162 6.62 14.86 6.39
CA LEU A 162 7.16 14.54 5.07
C LEU A 162 8.66 14.82 4.99
N GLY A 163 9.45 13.79 4.66
CA GLY A 163 10.87 13.90 4.34
C GLY A 163 11.07 14.25 2.86
N ILE A 164 11.80 15.33 2.58
CA ILE A 164 12.05 15.87 1.24
C ILE A 164 13.46 15.50 0.79
N ASN A 165 13.57 14.80 -0.34
CA ASN A 165 14.84 14.41 -0.97
C ASN A 165 15.82 13.67 -0.04
N ASP A 166 15.32 13.03 1.02
CA ASP A 166 16.11 12.45 2.12
C ASP A 166 17.06 13.45 2.82
N GLU A 167 16.84 14.76 2.63
CA GLU A 167 17.69 15.84 3.13
C GLU A 167 17.02 16.65 4.25
N HIS A 168 15.69 16.79 4.19
CA HIS A 168 14.96 17.68 5.09
C HIS A 168 13.59 17.11 5.46
N TRP A 169 13.00 17.57 6.56
CA TRP A 169 11.66 17.15 6.98
C TRP A 169 10.76 18.35 7.26
N VAL A 170 9.49 18.24 6.87
CA VAL A 170 8.46 19.26 7.07
C VAL A 170 7.19 18.67 7.65
N THR A 171 6.39 19.52 8.30
CA THR A 171 5.06 19.15 8.80
C THR A 171 4.00 20.02 8.13
N ALA A 172 3.01 19.38 7.50
CA ALA A 172 1.81 20.03 7.01
C ALA A 172 0.58 19.47 7.74
N ALA A 173 -0.05 20.27 8.58
CA ALA A 173 -1.25 19.91 9.30
C ALA A 173 -2.47 20.57 8.66
N VAL A 174 -3.54 19.79 8.49
CA VAL A 174 -4.81 20.24 7.91
C VAL A 174 -5.95 19.97 8.89
N SER A 175 -6.76 20.99 9.10
CA SER A 175 -8.03 20.90 9.81
C SER A 175 -9.16 21.22 8.85
N GLN A 176 -10.11 20.31 8.74
CA GLN A 176 -11.37 20.44 8.01
C GLN A 176 -12.50 20.70 9.01
N ASP A 177 -13.34 21.70 8.74
CA ASP A 177 -14.50 22.00 9.57
C ASP A 177 -15.76 21.19 9.17
N ALA A 178 -16.88 21.46 9.85
CA ALA A 178 -18.15 20.78 9.57
C ALA A 178 -18.70 21.05 8.16
N HIS A 179 -18.24 22.11 7.48
CA HIS A 179 -18.65 22.50 6.14
C HIS A 179 -17.69 21.99 5.06
N GLY A 180 -16.61 21.31 5.44
CA GLY A 180 -15.57 20.84 4.52
C GLY A 180 -14.53 21.93 4.20
N GLU A 181 -14.55 23.08 4.85
CA GLU A 181 -13.53 24.10 4.66
C GLU A 181 -12.23 23.68 5.35
N ARG A 182 -11.14 23.70 4.59
CA ARG A 182 -9.82 23.28 5.06
C ARG A 182 -8.96 24.48 5.44
N THR A 183 -8.23 24.34 6.54
CA THR A 183 -7.23 25.28 7.01
C THR A 183 -5.91 24.56 7.22
N TRP A 184 -4.81 25.22 6.82
CA TRP A 184 -3.49 24.61 6.86
C TRP A 184 -2.56 25.32 7.84
N GLN A 185 -1.81 24.51 8.58
CA GLN A 185 -0.66 24.92 9.37
C GLN A 185 0.58 24.23 8.78
N PHE A 186 1.56 25.03 8.35
CA PHE A 186 2.83 24.51 7.85
C PHE A 186 3.94 24.86 8.83
N MET A 187 4.74 23.85 9.20
CA MET A 187 5.86 23.98 10.11
C MET A 187 7.10 23.38 9.47
N ASP A 188 8.14 24.19 9.42
CA ASP A 188 9.41 23.86 8.79
C ASP A 188 10.52 24.47 9.65
N SER A 189 11.48 23.64 10.07
CA SER A 189 12.62 24.07 10.90
C SER A 189 13.77 24.67 10.09
N TRP A 190 13.66 24.74 8.75
CA TRP A 190 14.65 25.34 7.85
C TRP A 190 14.25 26.76 7.42
N HIS A 191 15.15 27.46 6.72
CA HIS A 191 15.02 28.89 6.42
C HIS A 191 14.15 29.20 5.18
N ASN A 192 13.96 28.25 4.25
CA ASN A 192 13.23 28.47 2.98
C ASN A 192 11.79 27.91 3.00
N GLN A 193 11.05 28.30 4.03
CA GLN A 193 9.76 27.69 4.41
C GLN A 193 8.63 27.90 3.38
N THR A 194 8.63 29.02 2.66
CA THR A 194 7.51 29.42 1.77
C THR A 194 7.40 28.54 0.52
N LEU A 195 8.53 28.08 -0.01
CA LEU A 195 8.56 27.29 -1.26
C LEU A 195 8.06 25.86 -1.02
N TYR A 196 8.53 25.22 0.05
CA TYR A 196 8.05 23.89 0.44
C TYR A 196 6.57 23.94 0.81
N GLN A 197 6.11 24.96 1.52
CA GLN A 197 4.71 25.13 1.89
C GLN A 197 3.79 25.06 0.66
N LYS A 198 4.04 25.92 -0.35
CA LYS A 198 3.16 26.03 -1.52
C LYS A 198 3.12 24.72 -2.31
N THR A 199 4.29 24.11 -2.52
CA THR A 199 4.39 22.87 -3.31
C THR A 199 3.74 21.70 -2.58
N VAL A 200 4.04 21.50 -1.29
CA VAL A 200 3.49 20.39 -0.50
C VAL A 200 1.98 20.50 -0.36
N ILE A 201 1.49 21.66 0.11
CA ILE A 201 0.05 21.86 0.31
C ILE A 201 -0.67 21.79 -1.03
N GLY A 202 -0.14 22.42 -2.08
CA GLY A 202 -0.75 22.42 -3.40
C GLY A 202 -0.93 21.00 -3.95
N LYS A 203 0.08 20.13 -3.80
CA LYS A 203 -0.04 18.75 -4.27
C LYS A 203 -0.97 17.90 -3.41
N ILE A 204 -0.98 18.06 -2.08
CA ILE A 204 -1.94 17.33 -1.22
C ILE A 204 -3.36 17.77 -1.55
N GLU A 205 -3.61 19.08 -1.64
CA GLU A 205 -4.91 19.63 -2.04
C GLU A 205 -5.36 19.14 -3.42
N ALA A 206 -4.44 18.94 -4.37
CA ALA A 206 -4.79 18.37 -5.66
C ALA A 206 -5.39 16.97 -5.53
N ILE A 207 -4.97 16.16 -4.55
CA ILE A 207 -5.57 14.86 -4.25
C ILE A 207 -6.89 15.05 -3.48
N LEU A 208 -6.90 15.91 -2.46
CA LEU A 208 -8.08 16.11 -1.61
C LEU A 208 -9.29 16.75 -2.34
N ASN A 209 -9.08 17.30 -3.53
CA ASN A 209 -10.12 17.89 -4.39
C ASN A 209 -10.53 17.00 -5.57
N LYS A 210 -9.96 15.79 -5.67
CA LYS A 210 -10.41 14.78 -6.63
C LYS A 210 -11.84 14.34 -6.35
N ASN A 211 -12.59 14.05 -7.40
CA ASN A 211 -13.88 13.38 -7.29
C ASN A 211 -13.71 11.88 -6.99
N GLU A 212 -14.81 11.18 -6.71
CA GLU A 212 -14.76 9.76 -6.30
C GLU A 212 -14.09 8.85 -7.34
N GLN A 213 -14.32 9.07 -8.63
CA GLN A 213 -13.66 8.28 -9.68
C GLN A 213 -12.15 8.55 -9.69
N GLU A 214 -11.75 9.83 -9.65
CA GLU A 214 -10.35 10.22 -9.63
C GLU A 214 -9.60 9.72 -8.38
N LEU A 215 -10.29 9.60 -7.24
CA LEU A 215 -9.75 9.01 -6.02
C LEU A 215 -9.54 7.50 -6.17
N ASN A 216 -10.48 6.79 -6.80
CA ASN A 216 -10.33 5.36 -7.09
C ASN A 216 -9.17 5.10 -8.08
N ASP A 217 -9.08 5.89 -9.14
CA ASP A 217 -7.98 5.82 -10.10
C ASP A 217 -6.62 6.08 -9.42
N TYR A 218 -6.57 7.04 -8.50
CA TYR A 218 -5.39 7.33 -7.69
C TYR A 218 -4.98 6.15 -6.79
N LEU A 219 -5.94 5.47 -6.15
CA LEU A 219 -5.66 4.28 -5.33
C LEU A 219 -5.13 3.12 -6.17
N LEU A 220 -5.71 2.88 -7.34
CA LEU A 220 -5.24 1.85 -8.29
C LEU A 220 -3.82 2.15 -8.75
N GLN A 221 -3.56 3.38 -9.18
CA GLN A 221 -2.22 3.83 -9.57
C GLN A 221 -1.22 3.62 -8.42
N ALA A 222 -1.60 3.95 -7.19
CA ALA A 222 -0.70 3.77 -6.04
C ALA A 222 -0.39 2.29 -5.75
N TYR A 223 -1.41 1.43 -5.93
CA TYR A 223 -1.26 -0.01 -5.80
C TYR A 223 -0.31 -0.60 -6.84
N GLU A 224 -0.40 -0.14 -8.08
CA GLU A 224 0.44 -0.57 -9.20
C GLU A 224 1.87 -0.08 -9.07
N ASN A 225 2.08 1.21 -8.74
CA ASN A 225 3.42 1.78 -8.57
C ASN A 225 4.22 1.09 -7.47
N SER A 226 3.56 0.68 -6.39
CA SER A 226 4.20 -0.05 -5.29
C SER A 226 4.46 -1.54 -5.61
N HIS A 227 3.97 -2.07 -6.74
CA HIS A 227 3.94 -3.52 -7.06
C HIS A 227 5.30 -4.10 -7.44
N SER A 228 6.24 -3.23 -7.83
CA SER A 228 7.61 -3.60 -8.22
C SER A 228 8.32 -4.51 -7.20
N ASN A 229 8.11 -4.31 -5.90
CA ASN A 229 8.74 -5.09 -4.83
C ASN A 229 8.20 -6.52 -4.72
N LEU A 230 6.99 -6.81 -5.21
CA LEU A 230 6.37 -8.13 -5.16
C LEU A 230 6.44 -8.90 -6.48
N ASN A 231 6.70 -8.21 -7.60
CA ASN A 231 6.81 -8.83 -8.92
C ASN A 231 7.69 -10.10 -8.96
N PRO A 232 8.88 -10.15 -8.31
CA PRO A 232 9.71 -11.35 -8.34
C PRO A 232 9.03 -12.59 -7.73
N TYR A 233 8.18 -12.40 -6.71
CA TYR A 233 7.46 -13.48 -6.04
C TYR A 233 6.14 -13.81 -6.73
N ALA A 234 5.45 -12.79 -7.26
CA ALA A 234 4.23 -12.99 -8.02
C ALA A 234 4.51 -13.75 -9.33
N ASN A 235 5.62 -13.45 -10.00
CA ASN A 235 6.00 -14.09 -11.26
C ASN A 235 6.53 -15.52 -11.10
N SER A 236 6.97 -15.91 -9.90
CA SER A 236 7.42 -17.27 -9.61
C SER A 236 6.28 -18.21 -9.18
N LEU A 237 5.06 -17.69 -9.05
CA LEU A 237 3.85 -18.45 -8.77
C LEU A 237 2.92 -18.43 -9.98
N ASN A 238 2.25 -19.56 -10.23
CA ASN A 238 1.23 -19.65 -11.24
C ASN A 238 0.01 -18.81 -10.81
N PRO A 239 -0.46 -17.86 -11.65
CA PRO A 239 -1.54 -16.93 -11.28
C PRO A 239 -2.90 -17.60 -11.08
N VAL A 240 -3.06 -18.86 -11.52
CA VAL A 240 -4.32 -19.63 -11.40
C VAL A 240 -4.41 -20.39 -10.09
N ASN A 241 -3.33 -21.03 -9.64
CA ASN A 241 -3.35 -21.93 -8.49
C ASN A 241 -2.38 -21.56 -7.36
N GLY A 242 -1.53 -20.55 -7.56
CA GLY A 242 -0.56 -20.08 -6.57
C GLY A 242 0.57 -21.05 -6.26
N LEU A 243 0.77 -22.08 -7.09
CA LEU A 243 1.88 -23.02 -6.97
C LEU A 243 3.07 -22.56 -7.84
N PRO A 244 4.31 -22.93 -7.48
CA PRO A 244 5.46 -22.74 -8.35
C PRO A 244 5.26 -23.41 -9.71
N LEU A 245 5.98 -22.93 -10.73
CA LEU A 245 6.06 -23.62 -12.01
C LEU A 245 6.81 -24.96 -11.85
N GLU A 246 6.46 -25.94 -12.68
CA GLU A 246 7.03 -27.29 -12.61
C GLU A 246 8.55 -27.24 -12.76
N GLY A 247 9.26 -27.79 -11.76
CA GLY A 247 10.72 -27.83 -11.72
C GLY A 247 11.38 -26.63 -11.03
N GLU A 248 10.62 -25.63 -10.59
CA GLU A 248 11.12 -24.43 -9.89
C GLU A 248 10.85 -24.48 -8.38
N GLU A 249 10.23 -25.53 -7.84
CA GLU A 249 9.66 -25.56 -6.48
C GLU A 249 10.70 -25.22 -5.40
N ASN A 250 11.89 -25.81 -5.49
CA ASN A 250 12.97 -25.58 -4.52
C ASN A 250 13.52 -24.15 -4.60
N GLU A 251 13.64 -23.58 -5.80
CA GLU A 251 14.16 -22.23 -6.02
C GLU A 251 13.17 -21.19 -5.49
N VAL A 252 11.88 -21.35 -5.80
CA VAL A 252 10.81 -20.47 -5.31
C VAL A 252 10.71 -20.54 -3.79
N GLN A 253 10.73 -21.75 -3.20
CA GLN A 253 10.71 -21.89 -1.75
C GLN A 253 11.92 -21.20 -1.10
N GLN A 254 13.12 -21.36 -1.67
CA GLN A 254 14.32 -20.70 -1.16
C GLN A 254 14.21 -19.18 -1.25
N GLN A 255 13.70 -18.64 -2.35
CA GLN A 255 13.48 -17.20 -2.54
C GLN A 255 12.52 -16.63 -1.49
N PHE A 256 11.38 -17.29 -1.26
CA PHE A 256 10.41 -16.86 -0.26
C PHE A 256 10.99 -16.91 1.16
N ASN A 257 11.73 -17.97 1.50
CA ASN A 257 12.32 -18.15 2.83
C ASN A 257 13.44 -17.13 3.12
N GLN A 258 14.25 -16.76 2.12
CA GLN A 258 15.32 -15.78 2.28
C GLN A 258 14.79 -14.40 2.69
N ASP A 259 13.62 -14.02 2.17
CA ASP A 259 13.04 -12.69 2.37
C ASP A 259 11.80 -12.69 3.27
N ALA A 260 11.48 -13.82 3.92
CA ALA A 260 10.21 -14.06 4.59
C ALA A 260 9.75 -12.91 5.53
N PRO A 261 10.59 -12.36 6.44
CA PRO A 261 10.15 -11.26 7.32
C PRO A 261 9.81 -9.97 6.55
N ARG A 262 10.60 -9.66 5.52
CA ARG A 262 10.40 -8.48 4.68
C ARG A 262 9.15 -8.65 3.81
N LEU A 263 8.98 -9.83 3.22
CA LEU A 263 7.82 -10.17 2.41
C LEU A 263 6.54 -10.13 3.23
N ALA A 264 6.52 -10.70 4.44
CA ALA A 264 5.37 -10.64 5.34
C ALA A 264 4.93 -9.18 5.62
N THR A 265 5.89 -8.30 5.88
CA THR A 265 5.63 -6.85 6.08
C THR A 265 5.01 -6.21 4.84
N TRP A 266 5.50 -6.55 3.64
CA TRP A 266 4.94 -6.02 2.38
C TRP A 266 3.53 -6.55 2.09
N LEU A 267 3.29 -7.82 2.37
CA LEU A 267 1.97 -8.45 2.23
C LEU A 267 0.95 -7.83 3.19
N GLU A 268 1.33 -7.63 4.45
CA GLU A 268 0.50 -6.97 5.46
C GLU A 268 0.14 -5.53 5.05
N ARG A 269 1.11 -4.73 4.58
CA ARG A 269 0.83 -3.36 4.11
C ARG A 269 -0.16 -3.33 2.95
N ARG A 270 -0.05 -4.26 2.00
CA ARG A 270 -1.01 -4.38 0.89
C ARG A 270 -2.37 -4.85 1.37
N PHE A 271 -2.41 -5.82 2.28
CA PHE A 271 -3.66 -6.29 2.87
C PHE A 271 -4.39 -5.14 3.58
N ASN A 272 -3.70 -4.40 4.45
CA ASN A 272 -4.26 -3.25 5.16
C ASN A 272 -4.72 -2.17 4.19
N PHE A 273 -3.97 -1.92 3.12
CA PHE A 273 -4.39 -1.00 2.06
C PHE A 273 -5.71 -1.44 1.40
N MET A 274 -5.82 -2.71 1.00
CA MET A 274 -7.04 -3.24 0.39
C MET A 274 -8.22 -3.18 1.37
N GLN A 275 -7.98 -3.50 2.64
CA GLN A 275 -9.00 -3.48 3.67
C GLN A 275 -9.52 -2.06 3.91
N THR A 276 -8.62 -1.11 4.16
CA THR A 276 -8.98 0.28 4.48
C THR A 276 -9.69 1.00 3.32
N ASN A 277 -9.45 0.56 2.08
CA ASN A 277 -10.10 1.12 0.90
C ASN A 277 -11.34 0.32 0.44
N GLY A 278 -11.80 -0.67 1.22
CA GLY A 278 -13.01 -1.43 0.95
C GLY A 278 -12.88 -2.46 -0.18
N TRP A 279 -11.68 -2.67 -0.73
CA TRP A 279 -11.45 -3.65 -1.79
C TRP A 279 -11.73 -5.06 -1.31
N LEU A 280 -11.54 -5.34 -0.02
CA LEU A 280 -11.83 -6.66 0.54
C LEU A 280 -13.32 -6.90 0.82
N ASP A 281 -14.16 -5.87 0.77
CA ASP A 281 -15.60 -5.97 1.05
C ASP A 281 -16.43 -5.94 -0.25
N ALA A 282 -16.02 -5.13 -1.23
CA ALA A 282 -16.68 -5.02 -2.52
C ALA A 282 -15.66 -4.81 -3.66
N PRO A 283 -14.85 -5.83 -4.01
CA PRO A 283 -13.84 -5.68 -5.05
C PRO A 283 -14.47 -5.56 -6.45
N GLY A 284 -13.96 -4.61 -7.23
CA GLY A 284 -14.14 -4.62 -8.69
C GLY A 284 -13.31 -5.71 -9.36
N GLU A 285 -13.44 -5.83 -10.68
CA GLU A 285 -12.78 -6.90 -11.44
C GLU A 285 -11.24 -6.81 -11.38
N GLN A 286 -10.69 -5.59 -11.39
CA GLN A 286 -9.25 -5.39 -11.29
C GLN A 286 -8.74 -5.69 -9.88
N GLU A 287 -9.48 -5.28 -8.84
CA GLU A 287 -9.15 -5.57 -7.44
C GLU A 287 -9.16 -7.07 -7.16
N LYS A 288 -10.09 -7.85 -7.74
CA LYS A 288 -10.12 -9.31 -7.61
C LYS A 288 -8.83 -9.97 -8.10
N VAL A 289 -8.26 -9.51 -9.21
CA VAL A 289 -6.98 -10.02 -9.73
C VAL A 289 -5.87 -9.75 -8.71
N TRP A 290 -5.82 -8.53 -8.16
CA TRP A 290 -4.81 -8.16 -7.17
C TRP A 290 -4.96 -8.93 -5.85
N ILE A 291 -6.18 -9.12 -5.36
CA ILE A 291 -6.50 -9.92 -4.18
C ILE A 291 -6.05 -11.37 -4.39
N THR A 292 -6.26 -11.93 -5.58
CA THR A 292 -5.84 -13.30 -5.93
C THR A 292 -4.32 -13.43 -5.91
N HIS A 293 -3.58 -12.49 -6.51
CA HIS A 293 -2.12 -12.49 -6.46
C HIS A 293 -1.59 -12.38 -5.03
N LEU A 294 -2.19 -11.48 -4.23
CA LEU A 294 -1.81 -11.30 -2.83
C LEU A 294 -2.07 -12.57 -2.02
N TYR A 295 -3.21 -13.23 -2.24
CA TYR A 295 -3.56 -14.49 -1.62
C TYR A 295 -2.54 -15.58 -1.95
N HIS A 296 -2.18 -15.76 -3.23
CA HIS A 296 -1.21 -16.79 -3.63
C HIS A 296 0.14 -16.60 -2.95
N MET A 297 0.67 -15.37 -2.93
CA MET A 297 1.94 -15.09 -2.25
C MET A 297 1.85 -15.30 -0.73
N ALA A 298 0.78 -14.80 -0.09
CA ALA A 298 0.61 -14.94 1.36
C ALA A 298 0.42 -16.40 1.78
N ASN A 299 -0.40 -17.15 1.04
CA ASN A 299 -0.67 -18.56 1.29
C ASN A 299 0.58 -19.42 1.07
N PHE A 300 1.35 -19.15 -0.01
CA PHE A 300 2.59 -19.86 -0.27
C PHE A 300 3.62 -19.61 0.84
N LEU A 301 3.81 -18.35 1.26
CA LEU A 301 4.72 -18.02 2.36
C LEU A 301 4.26 -18.67 3.68
N ASN A 302 2.97 -18.60 4.00
CA ASN A 302 2.41 -19.16 5.22
C ASN A 302 2.54 -20.69 5.27
N ALA A 303 2.41 -21.38 4.13
CA ALA A 303 2.53 -22.84 4.06
C ALA A 303 3.98 -23.35 4.18
N HIS A 304 4.98 -22.51 3.92
CA HIS A 304 6.38 -22.93 3.82
C HIS A 304 7.32 -22.24 4.82
N THR A 305 6.83 -21.27 5.60
CA THR A 305 7.58 -20.67 6.70
C THR A 305 7.74 -21.66 7.85
N LEU A 306 8.91 -21.66 8.49
CA LEU A 306 9.17 -22.38 9.73
C LEU A 306 9.09 -21.47 10.97
N ASP A 307 8.82 -20.19 10.76
CA ASP A 307 8.72 -19.19 11.82
C ASP A 307 7.26 -19.03 12.28
N ASN A 308 6.97 -19.52 13.48
CA ASN A 308 5.66 -19.41 14.11
C ASN A 308 5.17 -17.96 14.24
N ALA A 309 6.07 -16.98 14.39
CA ALA A 309 5.67 -15.57 14.47
C ALA A 309 5.13 -15.08 13.12
N LEU A 310 5.79 -15.46 12.02
CA LEU A 310 5.34 -15.14 10.67
C LEU A 310 4.04 -15.87 10.32
N GLU A 311 3.91 -17.14 10.71
CA GLU A 311 2.67 -17.90 10.53
C GLU A 311 1.49 -17.20 11.23
N ASN A 312 1.65 -16.83 12.51
CA ASN A 312 0.62 -16.11 13.27
C ASN A 312 0.27 -14.74 12.66
N GLN A 313 1.24 -14.06 12.03
CA GLN A 313 1.02 -12.78 11.34
C GLN A 313 0.22 -12.99 10.03
N LEU A 314 0.55 -14.03 9.25
CA LEU A 314 -0.01 -14.25 7.91
C LEU A 314 -1.33 -15.02 7.91
N GLN A 315 -1.58 -15.87 8.91
CA GLN A 315 -2.81 -16.66 9.01
C GLN A 315 -4.10 -15.83 8.89
N PRO A 316 -4.31 -14.72 9.64
CA PRO A 316 -5.52 -13.90 9.49
C PRO A 316 -5.63 -13.26 8.10
N ILE A 317 -4.51 -12.85 7.50
CA ILE A 317 -4.45 -12.28 6.15
C ILE A 317 -4.90 -13.34 5.13
N CYS A 318 -4.33 -14.55 5.20
CA CYS A 318 -4.66 -15.65 4.30
C CYS A 318 -6.13 -16.06 4.41
N ALA A 319 -6.65 -16.19 5.63
CA ALA A 319 -8.05 -16.54 5.87
C ALA A 319 -9.00 -15.52 5.24
N ARG A 320 -8.72 -14.22 5.43
CA ARG A 320 -9.56 -13.17 4.85
C ARG A 320 -9.48 -13.16 3.32
N LEU A 321 -8.28 -13.21 2.74
CA LEU A 321 -8.12 -13.22 1.28
C LEU A 321 -8.76 -14.46 0.63
N LYS A 322 -8.63 -15.64 1.24
CA LYS A 322 -9.23 -16.89 0.76
C LYS A 322 -10.75 -16.79 0.64
N SER A 323 -11.42 -16.17 1.62
CA SER A 323 -12.88 -15.99 1.62
C SER A 323 -13.40 -15.19 0.42
N ILE A 324 -12.53 -14.39 -0.22
CA ILE A 324 -12.87 -13.56 -1.38
C ILE A 324 -12.51 -14.27 -2.70
N VAL A 325 -11.35 -14.96 -2.75
CA VAL A 325 -10.86 -15.66 -3.96
C VAL A 325 -11.64 -16.95 -4.21
N SER A 326 -12.07 -17.62 -3.15
CA SER A 326 -12.90 -18.82 -3.21
C SER A 326 -14.05 -18.62 -2.24
N PRO A 327 -15.05 -17.78 -2.59
CA PRO A 327 -16.24 -17.67 -1.77
C PRO A 327 -16.79 -19.09 -1.65
N ALA A 328 -16.87 -19.58 -0.41
CA ALA A 328 -17.43 -20.89 -0.16
C ALA A 328 -18.75 -20.97 -0.93
N GLN A 329 -18.92 -22.00 -1.76
CA GLN A 329 -20.27 -22.44 -2.05
C GLN A 329 -20.88 -22.65 -0.68
N GLU A 330 -21.85 -21.82 -0.30
CA GLU A 330 -22.65 -22.07 0.89
C GLU A 330 -23.10 -23.52 0.78
N GLU A 331 -22.52 -24.39 1.61
CA GLU A 331 -23.11 -25.68 1.88
C GLU A 331 -24.49 -25.33 2.44
N ASP A 332 -25.49 -25.57 1.60
CA ASP A 332 -26.91 -25.47 1.92
C ASP A 332 -27.22 -26.55 2.99
N GLU A 333 -26.70 -26.35 4.20
CA GLU A 333 -27.12 -27.05 5.41
C GLU A 333 -28.40 -26.40 5.92
N THR A 334 -29.42 -26.33 5.05
CA THR A 334 -30.79 -26.07 5.46
C THR A 334 -31.67 -27.26 5.12
N GLN A 335 -31.83 -28.11 6.15
CA GLN A 335 -32.99 -28.96 6.40
C GLN A 335 -33.32 -30.06 5.39
N THR A 336 -32.88 -31.28 5.70
CA THR A 336 -33.77 -32.44 5.50
C THR A 336 -33.67 -33.37 6.71
N LYS A 337 -34.49 -33.09 7.72
CA LYS A 337 -34.83 -34.05 8.78
C LYS A 337 -36.34 -34.31 8.76
N VAL A 338 -36.65 -35.50 8.25
CA VAL A 338 -37.79 -36.39 8.57
C VAL A 338 -39.20 -35.99 8.11
N GLN A 339 -39.70 -36.80 7.15
CA GLN A 339 -40.96 -37.56 7.18
C GLN A 339 -40.84 -38.57 6.02
N ASP A 340 -40.39 -39.80 6.23
CA ASP A 340 -41.14 -40.96 6.72
C ASP A 340 -42.54 -41.09 6.07
N GLU A 341 -42.58 -41.73 4.90
CA GLU A 341 -43.72 -42.55 4.47
C GLU A 341 -43.19 -43.71 3.61
N THR A 342 -43.45 -44.91 4.12
CA THR A 342 -43.22 -46.25 3.57
C THR A 342 -44.19 -46.49 2.41
N ILE A 343 -43.76 -47.10 1.28
CA ILE A 343 -44.46 -48.19 0.55
C ILE A 343 -43.49 -48.91 -0.43
N ASP A 344 -43.42 -50.23 -0.22
CA ASP A 344 -43.17 -51.41 -1.08
C ASP A 344 -42.09 -51.53 -2.18
N GLU A 345 -41.36 -52.62 -1.97
CA GLU A 345 -40.72 -53.57 -2.88
C GLU A 345 -41.35 -53.73 -4.27
N THR A 346 -40.53 -53.74 -5.33
CA THR A 346 -40.15 -54.99 -6.04
C THR A 346 -39.21 -54.74 -7.24
N ALA A 347 -38.44 -55.79 -7.54
CA ALA A 347 -37.87 -56.19 -8.83
C ALA A 347 -36.45 -55.71 -9.19
N GLU A 348 -35.52 -56.59 -8.83
CA GLU A 348 -34.33 -57.04 -9.58
C GLU A 348 -34.23 -56.57 -11.05
N GLN A 349 -33.06 -56.04 -11.42
CA GLN A 349 -32.34 -56.54 -12.59
C GLN A 349 -30.83 -56.32 -12.48
N LYS A 350 -30.11 -57.44 -12.45
CA LYS A 350 -28.67 -57.59 -12.67
C LYS A 350 -28.31 -57.17 -14.10
N GLN A 351 -27.19 -56.49 -14.28
CA GLN A 351 -26.36 -56.72 -15.46
C GLN A 351 -24.87 -56.50 -15.17
N GLU A 352 -24.09 -57.42 -15.73
CA GLU A 352 -22.69 -57.72 -15.46
C GLU A 352 -21.70 -56.74 -16.12
N LEU A 353 -20.50 -56.74 -15.54
CA LEU A 353 -19.25 -56.15 -16.01
C LEU A 353 -18.84 -56.60 -17.43
N LYS A 354 -18.24 -55.66 -18.19
CA LYS A 354 -17.05 -55.95 -19.02
C LYS A 354 -16.05 -54.76 -19.02
N PRO A 355 -14.72 -55.03 -18.99
CA PRO A 355 -13.66 -54.02 -19.03
C PRO A 355 -13.23 -53.70 -20.47
N GLY A 356 -12.84 -52.46 -20.76
CA GLY A 356 -12.38 -52.07 -22.09
C GLY A 356 -11.62 -50.73 -22.11
N HIS A 357 -10.45 -50.77 -22.76
CA HIS A 357 -9.45 -49.72 -22.95
C HIS A 357 -9.95 -48.30 -23.24
N LYS A 358 -9.32 -47.31 -22.59
CA LYS A 358 -9.19 -45.92 -23.07
C LYS A 358 -7.78 -45.40 -22.79
N GLN A 359 -6.86 -45.64 -23.72
CA GLN A 359 -5.54 -44.98 -23.70
C GLN A 359 -5.02 -44.56 -25.09
N ASP A 360 -5.77 -44.84 -26.18
CA ASP A 360 -5.32 -44.54 -27.54
C ASP A 360 -6.04 -43.36 -28.25
N GLU A 361 -7.14 -42.81 -27.70
CA GLU A 361 -7.87 -41.69 -28.35
C GLU A 361 -7.22 -40.30 -28.15
N THR A 362 -6.34 -40.15 -27.16
CA THR A 362 -5.64 -38.88 -26.89
C THR A 362 -4.43 -38.66 -27.79
N ASP A 363 -3.85 -39.72 -28.35
CA ASP A 363 -2.60 -39.65 -29.12
C ASP A 363 -2.84 -39.38 -30.61
N GLU A 364 -3.99 -39.81 -31.16
CA GLU A 364 -4.39 -39.44 -32.53
C GLU A 364 -4.84 -37.99 -32.63
N ASN A 365 -5.59 -37.47 -31.65
CA ASN A 365 -6.01 -36.07 -31.62
C ASN A 365 -4.81 -35.10 -31.56
N LEU A 366 -3.76 -35.45 -30.83
CA LEU A 366 -2.55 -34.63 -30.72
C LEU A 366 -1.75 -34.62 -32.04
N LYS A 367 -1.67 -35.77 -32.72
CA LYS A 367 -1.00 -35.88 -34.03
C LYS A 367 -1.77 -35.16 -35.14
N GLU A 368 -3.10 -35.15 -35.08
CA GLU A 368 -3.95 -34.44 -36.04
C GLU A 368 -3.86 -32.91 -35.86
N GLN A 369 -3.80 -32.43 -34.61
CA GLN A 369 -3.54 -31.01 -34.31
C GLN A 369 -2.14 -30.55 -34.73
N GLN A 370 -1.11 -31.39 -34.55
CA GLN A 370 0.25 -31.08 -35.01
C GLN A 370 0.37 -31.03 -36.54
N ARG A 371 -0.33 -31.92 -37.27
CA ARG A 371 -0.41 -31.86 -38.74
C ARG A 371 -1.14 -30.61 -39.24
N ALA A 372 -2.23 -30.22 -38.59
CA ALA A 372 -2.96 -28.99 -38.91
C ALA A 372 -2.10 -27.73 -38.67
N ALA A 373 -1.30 -27.71 -37.61
CA ALA A 373 -0.39 -26.61 -37.31
C ALA A 373 0.76 -26.49 -38.34
N MET A 374 1.33 -27.60 -38.79
CA MET A 374 2.37 -27.57 -39.84
C MET A 374 1.83 -27.10 -41.19
N HIS A 375 0.59 -27.46 -41.54
CA HIS A 375 -0.04 -27.05 -42.79
C HIS A 375 -0.43 -25.56 -42.81
N ALA A 376 -0.73 -24.98 -41.64
CA ALA A 376 -1.04 -23.55 -41.48
C ALA A 376 0.19 -22.63 -41.61
N VAL A 377 1.41 -23.18 -41.46
CA VAL A 377 2.67 -22.43 -41.59
C VAL A 377 3.17 -22.39 -43.04
N SER A 378 2.78 -23.36 -43.88
CA SER A 378 3.22 -23.42 -45.29
C SER A 378 2.36 -22.61 -46.26
N GLU A 379 1.13 -22.26 -45.91
CA GLU A 379 0.21 -21.50 -46.77
C GLU A 379 -0.29 -20.25 -46.03
N GLY A 380 0.25 -19.09 -46.41
CA GLY A 380 0.00 -17.84 -45.72
C GLY A 380 -1.45 -17.36 -45.84
N GLN A 381 -2.22 -17.53 -44.76
CA GLN A 381 -3.05 -16.51 -44.10
C GLN A 381 -3.43 -17.01 -42.69
N PRO A 382 -3.06 -16.33 -41.59
CA PRO A 382 -3.43 -16.81 -40.26
C PRO A 382 -4.89 -16.45 -39.94
N LYS A 383 -5.73 -17.47 -39.73
CA LYS A 383 -6.94 -17.33 -38.90
C LYS A 383 -6.53 -17.28 -37.41
N PRO A 384 -7.28 -16.57 -36.56
CA PRO A 384 -6.87 -16.35 -35.17
C PRO A 384 -7.09 -17.63 -34.38
N THR A 385 -6.01 -18.31 -34.00
CA THR A 385 -6.01 -19.28 -32.90
C THR A 385 -5.56 -18.58 -31.64
N GLU A 386 -6.43 -18.62 -30.62
CA GLU A 386 -6.13 -18.15 -29.27
C GLU A 386 -5.10 -19.09 -28.63
N GLY A 387 -3.84 -18.68 -28.65
CA GLY A 387 -2.74 -19.43 -28.06
C GLY A 387 -1.61 -18.52 -27.61
N ILE A 388 -0.65 -19.12 -26.89
CA ILE A 388 0.51 -18.45 -26.26
C ILE A 388 1.26 -17.54 -27.25
N ILE A 389 1.38 -17.97 -28.51
CA ILE A 389 2.05 -17.20 -29.57
C ILE A 389 1.26 -15.92 -29.91
N ALA A 390 -0.07 -15.97 -29.96
CA ALA A 390 -0.89 -14.78 -30.21
C ALA A 390 -0.83 -13.78 -29.04
N ARG A 391 -0.71 -14.28 -27.81
CA ARG A 391 -0.50 -13.44 -26.60
C ARG A 391 0.91 -12.84 -26.57
N PHE A 392 1.93 -13.60 -26.96
CA PHE A 392 3.30 -13.11 -27.08
C PHE A 392 3.45 -12.05 -28.18
N VAL A 393 2.83 -12.26 -29.35
CA VAL A 393 2.79 -11.27 -30.44
C VAL A 393 2.02 -10.01 -30.04
N LYS A 394 0.93 -10.13 -29.28
CA LYS A 394 0.24 -8.96 -28.69
C LYS A 394 1.12 -8.22 -27.68
N GLY A 395 1.86 -8.94 -26.83
CA GLY A 395 2.80 -8.36 -25.86
C GLY A 395 3.93 -7.59 -26.54
N ILE A 396 4.55 -8.17 -27.57
CA ILE A 396 5.58 -7.49 -28.39
C ILE A 396 4.99 -6.26 -29.09
N LYS A 397 3.78 -6.36 -29.64
CA LYS A 397 3.13 -5.22 -30.30
C LYS A 397 2.83 -4.09 -29.31
N PHE A 398 2.40 -4.40 -28.09
CA PHE A 398 2.16 -3.42 -27.04
C PHE A 398 3.46 -2.72 -26.60
N LEU A 399 4.55 -3.49 -26.40
CA LEU A 399 5.89 -2.95 -26.11
C LEU A 399 6.40 -2.05 -27.24
N TRP A 400 6.19 -2.44 -28.49
CA TRP A 400 6.60 -1.67 -29.66
C TRP A 400 5.83 -0.34 -29.78
N GLU A 401 4.50 -0.34 -29.57
CA GLU A 401 3.70 0.88 -29.56
C GLU A 401 4.06 1.80 -28.37
N GLY A 402 4.39 1.23 -27.20
CA GLY A 402 4.90 1.99 -26.06
C GLY A 402 6.24 2.67 -26.34
N ILE A 403 7.18 1.96 -26.95
CA ILE A 403 8.48 2.51 -27.38
C ILE A 403 8.28 3.60 -28.45
N LYS A 404 7.39 3.38 -29.42
CA LYS A 404 7.08 4.35 -30.45
C LYS A 404 6.46 5.63 -29.86
N SER A 405 5.53 5.49 -28.92
CA SER A 405 4.93 6.63 -28.20
C SER A 405 5.95 7.40 -27.38
N ALA A 406 6.90 6.71 -26.74
CA ALA A 406 7.99 7.35 -26.00
C ALA A 406 8.95 8.11 -26.93
N ILE A 407 9.30 7.53 -28.08
CA ILE A 407 10.15 8.18 -29.09
C ILE A 407 9.44 9.40 -29.71
N GLU A 408 8.15 9.29 -30.04
CA GLU A 408 7.36 10.42 -30.54
C GLU A 408 7.24 11.55 -29.51
N HIS A 409 7.10 11.21 -28.22
CA HIS A 409 7.05 12.20 -27.14
C HIS A 409 8.39 12.91 -26.93
N VAL A 410 9.51 12.18 -26.98
CA VAL A 410 10.86 12.78 -26.94
C VAL A 410 11.09 13.66 -28.16
N ALA A 411 10.70 13.20 -29.36
CA ALA A 411 10.85 13.94 -30.61
C ALA A 411 10.03 15.25 -30.64
N ARG A 412 8.83 15.28 -30.06
CA ARG A 412 8.04 16.52 -29.89
C ARG A 412 8.66 17.44 -28.85
N THR A 413 9.15 16.90 -27.73
CA THR A 413 9.77 17.68 -26.65
C THR A 413 11.05 18.39 -27.09
N ILE A 414 11.81 17.82 -28.03
CA ILE A 414 13.02 18.44 -28.60
C ILE A 414 12.77 19.15 -29.94
N GLY A 415 11.51 19.32 -30.34
CA GLY A 415 11.11 20.11 -31.51
C GLY A 415 11.49 19.50 -32.87
N LEU A 416 11.76 18.20 -32.95
CA LEU A 416 12.06 17.49 -34.20
C LEU A 416 10.80 17.13 -35.01
N VAL A 417 9.65 17.06 -34.34
CA VAL A 417 8.34 16.79 -34.95
C VAL A 417 7.35 17.80 -34.37
N GLN A 418 6.65 18.54 -35.23
CA GLN A 418 5.59 19.49 -34.83
C GLN A 418 4.33 18.77 -34.36
#